data_AF-A0AAW4W329-F1
#
_entry.id   AF-A0AAW4W329-F1
#
_cell.length_a   1.000
_cell.length_b   1.000
_cell.length_c   1.000
_cell.angle_alpha   90.00
_cell.angle_beta   90.00
_cell.angle_gamma   90.00
#
_symmetry.space_group_name_H-M   'P 1'
#
loop_
_entity.id
_entity.type
_entity.pdbx_description
1 polymer ?
#
loop_
_entity_poly.entity_id
_entity_poly.type
_entity_poly.pdbx_seq_one_letter_code
_entity_poly.pdbx_strand_id
1 'polypeptide(L)'
;MFYDKLFSSLDFTLPRAATGRRGFPKEAMVCAFIVMKCEGFTQITDLMDYLDNNRLIAHYCGFNIMEPLPSYWTYDRCLRQLNSGALKSIMANLVRKLYELGVVDASFVGLDSTPVMANTKQNNPKSFAKSKFSKENE
;
A
#
# COMPACT_ATOMS: atom_id res chain seq x y z
N MET A 1 22.32 2.85 -0.21
CA MET A 1 21.05 3.53 0.12
C MET A 1 20.05 2.50 0.66
N PHE A 2 19.17 2.88 1.58
CA PHE A 2 18.17 2.00 2.19
C PHE A 2 17.22 1.37 1.13
N TYR A 3 16.64 2.20 0.24
CA TYR A 3 15.72 1.76 -0.80
C TYR A 3 16.32 0.81 -1.84
N ASP A 4 17.57 1.04 -2.21
CA ASP A 4 18.30 0.19 -3.17
C ASP A 4 18.43 -1.26 -2.65
N LYS A 5 18.83 -1.42 -1.37
CA LYS A 5 18.89 -2.74 -0.71
C LYS A 5 17.51 -3.35 -0.50
N LEU A 6 16.53 -2.52 -0.13
CA LEU A 6 15.14 -2.92 0.10
C LEU A 6 14.54 -3.53 -1.18
N PHE A 7 14.61 -2.81 -2.30
CA PHE A 7 14.03 -3.23 -3.57
C PHE A 7 14.84 -4.32 -4.27
N SER A 8 16.16 -4.37 -4.07
CA SER A 8 16.98 -5.50 -4.56
C SER A 8 16.62 -6.84 -3.92
N SER A 9 16.03 -6.84 -2.71
CA SER A 9 15.54 -8.06 -2.06
C SER A 9 14.14 -8.49 -2.53
N LEU A 10 13.51 -7.65 -3.37
CA LEU A 10 12.10 -7.69 -3.71
C LEU A 10 11.83 -8.33 -5.07
N ASP A 11 12.09 -9.63 -5.16
CA ASP A 11 11.72 -10.42 -6.34
C ASP A 11 10.24 -10.78 -6.33
N PHE A 12 9.42 -9.96 -6.97
CA PHE A 12 8.03 -10.30 -7.33
C PHE A 12 7.74 -9.81 -8.75
N THR A 13 7.40 -10.76 -9.63
CA THR A 13 6.97 -10.46 -10.99
C THR A 13 5.45 -10.44 -11.03
N LEU A 14 4.84 -9.32 -11.38
CA LEU A 14 3.39 -9.24 -11.54
C LEU A 14 3.01 -9.54 -12.99
N PRO A 15 1.85 -10.19 -13.22
CA PRO A 15 1.39 -10.46 -14.58
C PRO A 15 1.16 -9.13 -15.32
N ARG A 16 1.94 -8.93 -16.37
CA ARG A 16 1.81 -7.82 -17.31
C ARG A 16 0.72 -8.15 -18.32
N ALA A 17 -0.11 -7.15 -18.66
CA ALA A 17 -1.12 -7.34 -19.70
C ALA A 17 -0.43 -7.69 -21.03
N ALA A 18 -0.85 -8.79 -21.66
CA ALA A 18 -0.30 -9.27 -22.93
C ALA A 18 -0.72 -8.40 -24.13
N THR A 19 -1.81 -7.65 -24.01
CA THR A 19 -2.43 -6.89 -25.11
C THR A 19 -2.84 -5.48 -24.65
N GLY A 20 -2.67 -4.48 -25.52
CA GLY A 20 -3.07 -3.09 -25.28
C GLY A 20 -1.91 -2.12 -24.99
N ARG A 21 -2.24 -0.86 -24.68
CA ARG A 21 -1.22 0.15 -24.29
C ARG A 21 -0.52 -0.31 -23.01
N ARG A 22 0.82 -0.33 -23.04
CA ARG A 22 1.63 -0.63 -21.87
C ARG A 22 1.48 0.51 -20.87
N GLY A 23 0.78 0.27 -19.78
CA GLY A 23 0.78 1.17 -18.62
C GLY A 23 2.10 1.10 -17.85
N PHE A 24 2.15 1.83 -16.74
CA PHE A 24 3.27 1.80 -15.80
C PHE A 24 3.50 0.39 -15.24
N PRO A 25 4.76 0.01 -14.95
CA PRO A 25 5.08 -1.28 -14.35
C PRO A 25 4.40 -1.41 -12.97
N LYS A 26 3.69 -2.51 -12.75
CA LYS A 26 2.94 -2.73 -11.50
C LYS A 26 3.88 -2.93 -10.32
N GLU A 27 5.03 -3.51 -10.58
CA GLU A 27 6.14 -3.69 -9.64
C GLU A 27 6.57 -2.34 -9.09
N ALA A 28 6.78 -1.35 -9.96
CA ALA A 28 7.15 -0.01 -9.54
C ALA A 28 6.04 0.70 -8.76
N MET A 29 4.77 0.44 -9.09
CA MET A 29 3.65 0.95 -8.30
C MET A 29 3.66 0.38 -6.88
N VAL A 30 3.92 -0.92 -6.71
CA VAL A 30 4.04 -1.55 -5.39
C VAL A 30 5.24 -0.98 -4.63
N CYS A 31 6.40 -0.80 -5.28
CA CYS A 31 7.55 -0.14 -4.68
C CYS A 31 7.22 1.30 -4.24
N ALA A 32 6.49 2.06 -5.06
CA ALA A 32 6.03 3.41 -4.71
C ALA A 32 5.13 3.40 -3.47
N PHE A 33 4.22 2.44 -3.34
CA PHE A 33 3.38 2.30 -2.15
C PHE A 33 4.18 1.85 -0.92
N ILE A 34 5.27 1.10 -1.09
CA ILE A 34 6.20 0.81 0.01
C ILE A 34 6.90 2.09 0.45
N VAL A 35 7.40 2.92 -0.47
CA VAL A 35 7.95 4.26 -0.13
C VAL A 35 6.91 5.09 0.62
N MET A 36 5.66 5.10 0.14
CA MET A 36 4.55 5.78 0.81
C MET A 36 4.41 5.37 2.28
N LYS A 37 4.55 4.08 2.58
CA LYS A 37 4.49 3.56 3.96
C LYS A 37 5.75 3.83 4.77
N CYS A 38 6.93 3.77 4.15
CA CYS A 38 8.20 4.08 4.82
C CYS A 38 8.29 5.55 5.22
N GLU A 39 7.80 6.46 4.38
CA GLU A 39 7.82 7.91 4.62
C GLU A 39 6.61 8.39 5.43
N GLY A 40 5.61 7.52 5.66
CA GLY A 40 4.42 7.85 6.46
C GLY A 40 3.39 8.72 5.73
N PHE A 41 3.40 8.75 4.40
CA PHE A 41 2.42 9.51 3.62
C PHE A 41 1.02 8.91 3.74
N THR A 42 0.03 9.78 3.95
CA THR A 42 -1.38 9.39 4.03
C THR A 42 -2.11 9.61 2.70
N GLN A 43 -1.66 10.57 1.89
CA GLN A 43 -2.27 10.91 0.61
C GLN A 43 -1.39 10.53 -0.56
N ILE A 44 -2.02 10.15 -1.69
CA ILE A 44 -1.32 9.81 -2.93
C ILE A 44 -0.62 11.04 -3.55
N THR A 45 -1.16 12.23 -3.32
CA THR A 45 -0.56 13.50 -3.76
C THR A 45 0.82 13.70 -3.15
N ASP A 46 0.95 13.45 -1.84
CA ASP A 46 2.22 13.60 -1.12
C ASP A 46 3.29 12.65 -1.69
N LEU A 47 2.89 11.42 -2.02
CA LEU A 47 3.76 10.44 -2.69
C LEU A 47 4.20 10.93 -4.09
N MET A 48 3.27 11.47 -4.88
CA MET A 48 3.55 11.96 -6.22
C MET A 48 4.56 13.11 -6.16
N ASP A 49 4.29 14.11 -5.33
CA ASP A 49 5.16 15.27 -5.15
C ASP A 49 6.54 14.83 -4.63
N TYR A 50 6.59 13.86 -3.71
CA TYR A 50 7.85 13.33 -3.20
C TYR A 50 8.69 12.64 -4.29
N LEU A 51 8.07 11.81 -5.14
CA LEU A 51 8.77 11.11 -6.23
C LEU A 51 9.19 12.05 -7.35
N ASP A 52 8.40 13.08 -7.64
CA ASP A 52 8.75 14.13 -8.61
C ASP A 52 9.97 14.94 -8.14
N ASN A 53 10.03 15.26 -6.84
CA ASN A 53 11.16 15.94 -6.22
C ASN A 53 12.40 15.03 -6.07
N ASN A 54 12.19 13.73 -5.84
CA ASN A 54 13.25 12.74 -5.59
C ASN A 54 13.30 11.68 -6.69
N ARG A 55 13.74 12.07 -7.89
CA ARG A 55 13.82 11.15 -9.04
C ARG A 55 14.73 9.94 -8.84
N LEU A 56 15.74 10.03 -7.96
CA LEU A 56 16.56 8.86 -7.59
C LEU A 56 15.73 7.78 -6.91
N ILE A 57 14.78 8.16 -6.05
CA ILE A 57 13.89 7.22 -5.38
C ILE A 57 12.90 6.63 -6.37
N ALA A 58 12.38 7.44 -7.29
CA ALA A 58 11.55 6.94 -8.39
C ALA A 58 12.30 5.92 -9.26
N HIS A 59 13.59 6.14 -9.52
CA HIS A 59 14.44 5.17 -10.21
C HIS A 59 14.57 3.86 -9.41
N TYR A 60 14.81 3.93 -8.10
CA TYR A 60 14.88 2.73 -7.26
C TYR A 60 13.56 1.96 -7.20
N CYS A 61 12.42 2.65 -7.30
CA CYS A 61 11.14 1.99 -7.45
C CYS A 61 11.02 1.23 -8.78
N GLY A 62 11.83 1.55 -9.79
CA GLY A 62 11.76 0.95 -11.13
C GLY A 62 10.99 1.81 -12.15
N PHE A 63 10.76 3.09 -11.86
CA PHE A 63 10.25 4.04 -12.85
C PHE A 63 11.35 4.54 -13.78
N ASN A 64 10.99 4.81 -15.03
CA ASN A 64 11.88 5.47 -15.98
C ASN A 64 11.91 6.98 -15.67
N ILE A 65 13.03 7.48 -15.15
CA ILE A 65 13.22 8.91 -14.80
C ILE A 65 13.19 9.87 -15.99
N MET A 66 13.34 9.34 -17.21
CA MET A 66 13.27 10.09 -18.46
C MET A 66 11.82 10.25 -18.96
N GLU A 67 10.90 9.45 -18.42
CA GLU A 67 9.47 9.49 -18.75
C GLU A 67 8.68 10.21 -17.64
N PRO A 68 7.48 10.72 -17.94
CA PRO A 68 6.63 11.27 -16.91
C PRO A 68 6.23 10.18 -15.92
N LEU A 69 6.29 10.51 -14.63
CA LEU A 69 5.85 9.62 -13.56
C LEU A 69 4.32 9.39 -13.61
N PRO A 70 3.82 8.34 -12.94
CA PRO A 70 2.40 8.04 -12.92
C PRO A 70 1.59 9.21 -12.34
N SER A 71 0.46 9.51 -12.98
CA SER A 71 -0.48 10.50 -12.44
C SER A 71 -1.20 10.00 -11.20
N TYR A 72 -1.77 10.91 -10.41
CA TYR A 72 -2.65 10.60 -9.27
C TYR A 72 -3.68 9.50 -9.59
N TRP A 73 -4.40 9.63 -10.71
CA TRP A 73 -5.42 8.66 -11.13
C TRP A 73 -4.86 7.27 -11.43
N THR A 74 -3.60 7.20 -11.83
CA THR A 74 -2.92 5.93 -12.08
C THR A 74 -2.62 5.22 -10.77
N TYR A 75 -2.18 5.96 -9.75
CA TYR A 75 -2.00 5.44 -8.39
C TYR A 75 -3.32 5.01 -7.77
N ASP A 76 -4.35 5.85 -7.79
CA ASP A 76 -5.68 5.52 -7.23
C ASP A 76 -6.27 4.27 -7.90
N ARG A 77 -6.20 4.17 -9.23
CA ARG A 77 -6.66 2.98 -9.97
C ARG A 77 -5.88 1.73 -9.57
N CYS A 78 -4.55 1.83 -9.46
CA CYS A 78 -3.73 0.70 -9.04
C CYS A 78 -4.10 0.26 -7.62
N LEU A 79 -4.25 1.20 -6.69
CA LEU A 79 -4.63 0.93 -5.30
C LEU A 79 -5.99 0.22 -5.20
N ARG A 80 -6.98 0.64 -5.99
CA ARG A 80 -8.30 -0.02 -6.04
C ARG A 80 -8.25 -1.45 -6.60
N GLN A 81 -7.30 -1.73 -7.49
CA GLN A 81 -7.15 -3.05 -8.11
C GLN A 81 -6.31 -4.01 -7.27
N LEU A 82 -5.58 -3.50 -6.26
CA LEU A 82 -4.75 -4.31 -5.40
C LEU A 82 -5.62 -5.06 -4.38
N ASN A 83 -5.64 -6.39 -4.50
CA ASN A 83 -6.29 -7.24 -3.51
C ASN A 83 -5.53 -7.19 -2.19
N SER A 84 -6.19 -6.69 -1.13
CA SER A 84 -5.61 -6.52 0.20
C SER A 84 -5.07 -7.82 0.81
N GLY A 85 -5.69 -8.96 0.51
CA GLY A 85 -5.24 -10.27 0.97
C GLY A 85 -3.88 -10.69 0.39
N ALA A 86 -3.67 -10.50 -0.91
CA ALA A 86 -2.42 -10.83 -1.59
C ALA A 86 -1.29 -9.86 -1.18
N LEU A 87 -1.61 -8.59 -0.96
CA LEU A 87 -0.64 -7.61 -0.47
C LEU A 87 -0.15 -7.94 0.95
N LYS A 88 -1.03 -8.38 1.85
CA LYS A 88 -0.65 -8.77 3.21
C LYS A 88 0.34 -9.94 3.22
N SER A 89 0.14 -10.94 2.36
CA SER A 89 1.07 -12.08 2.28
C SER A 89 2.42 -11.67 1.68
N ILE A 90 2.42 -10.83 0.64
CA ILE A 90 3.65 -10.26 0.06
C ILE A 90 4.39 -9.43 1.11
N MET A 91 3.70 -8.58 1.86
CA MET A 91 4.30 -7.73 2.90
C MET A 91 4.90 -8.56 4.04
N ALA A 92 4.21 -9.62 4.49
CA ALA A 92 4.74 -10.52 5.52
C ALA A 92 6.02 -11.24 5.05
N ASN A 93 6.03 -11.72 3.80
CA ASN A 93 7.22 -12.36 3.22
C ASN A 93 8.38 -11.38 3.05
N LEU A 94 8.07 -10.14 2.67
CA LEU A 94 9.04 -9.05 2.52
C LEU A 94 9.69 -8.72 3.86
N VAL A 95 8.90 -8.50 4.92
CA VAL A 95 9.42 -8.20 6.27
C VAL A 95 10.31 -9.33 6.77
N ARG A 96 9.93 -10.60 6.52
CA ARG A 96 10.76 -11.76 6.90
C ARG A 96 12.12 -11.76 6.18
N LYS A 97 12.14 -11.53 4.87
CA LYS A 97 13.40 -11.45 4.09
C LYS A 97 14.29 -10.30 4.58
N LEU A 98 13.71 -9.14 4.89
CA LEU A 98 14.48 -7.99 5.35
C LEU A 98 15.07 -8.18 6.75
N TYR A 99 14.37 -8.94 7.61
CA TYR A 99 14.88 -9.36 8.90
C TYR A 99 16.08 -10.30 8.73
N GLU A 100 15.98 -11.30 7.85
CA GLU A 100 17.09 -12.21 7.54
C GLU A 100 18.32 -11.47 6.97
N LEU A 101 18.09 -10.42 6.17
CA LEU A 101 19.15 -9.58 5.60
C LEU A 101 19.72 -8.55 6.58
N GLY A 102 19.21 -8.47 7.82
CA GLY A 102 19.65 -7.51 8.83
C GLY A 102 19.36 -6.04 8.48
N VAL A 103 18.41 -5.79 7.57
CA VAL A 103 17.97 -4.44 7.20
C VAL A 103 16.97 -3.89 8.21
N VAL A 104 16.12 -4.78 8.76
CA VAL A 104 15.13 -4.44 9.78
C VAL A 104 15.50 -5.20 11.06
N ASP A 105 15.58 -4.48 12.17
CA ASP A 105 15.81 -5.05 13.50
C ASP A 105 14.47 -5.22 14.23
N ALA A 106 14.30 -6.33 14.95
CA ALA A 106 13.12 -6.62 15.76
C ALA A 106 13.29 -6.19 17.23
N SER A 107 14.37 -5.50 17.58
CA SER A 107 14.62 -4.98 18.93
C SER A 107 13.51 -4.06 19.44
N PHE A 108 12.81 -3.35 18.54
CA PHE A 108 11.66 -2.51 18.87
C PHE A 108 10.44 -2.90 18.03
N VAL A 109 9.41 -3.45 18.69
CA VAL A 109 8.14 -3.80 18.05
C VAL A 109 7.05 -2.85 18.57
N GLY A 110 6.60 -1.95 17.70
CA GLY A 110 5.42 -1.12 17.93
C GLY A 110 4.14 -1.91 17.59
N LEU A 111 3.33 -2.23 18.59
CA LEU A 111 2.01 -2.83 18.39
C LEU A 111 0.96 -1.71 18.36
N ASP A 112 0.38 -1.47 17.18
CA ASP A 112 -0.77 -0.57 17.03
C ASP A 112 -2.05 -1.39 16.80
N SER A 113 -3.11 -1.07 17.53
CA SER A 113 -4.40 -1.72 17.37
C SER A 113 -5.25 -0.93 16.38
N THR A 114 -5.44 -1.46 15.16
CA THR A 114 -6.44 -0.92 14.24
C THR A 114 -7.84 -1.32 14.72
N PRO A 115 -8.81 -0.38 14.85
CA PRO A 115 -10.16 -0.70 15.28
C PRO A 115 -10.81 -1.66 14.27
N VAL A 116 -11.25 -2.82 14.77
CA VAL A 116 -12.03 -3.78 13.96
C VAL A 116 -13.49 -3.34 13.99
N MET A 117 -14.08 -3.14 12.81
CA MET A 117 -15.53 -2.93 12.71
C MET A 117 -16.26 -4.17 13.20
N ALA A 118 -16.74 -4.13 14.44
CA ALA A 118 -17.58 -5.15 15.01
C ALA A 118 -19.05 -4.71 14.92
N ASN A 119 -19.93 -5.61 14.49
CA ASN A 119 -21.38 -5.39 14.53
C ASN A 119 -21.89 -5.57 15.98
N THR A 120 -21.45 -4.68 16.87
CA THR A 120 -21.87 -4.68 18.27
C THR A 120 -23.04 -3.73 18.47
N LYS A 121 -23.83 -3.97 19.53
CA LYS A 121 -24.97 -3.13 19.91
C LYS A 121 -24.62 -1.64 20.06
N GLN A 122 -23.37 -1.31 20.40
CA GLN A 122 -22.87 0.06 20.51
C GLN A 122 -22.72 0.75 19.15
N ASN A 123 -22.35 0.00 18.09
CA ASN A 123 -22.14 0.54 16.74
C ASN A 123 -23.40 0.41 15.84
N ASN A 124 -24.35 -0.45 16.20
CA ASN A 124 -25.62 -0.61 15.49
C ASN A 124 -26.80 -0.82 16.46
N PRO A 125 -27.20 0.22 17.23
CA PRO A 125 -28.23 0.09 18.26
C PRO A 125 -29.57 -0.39 17.70
N LYS A 126 -29.92 0.07 16.49
CA LYS A 126 -31.16 -0.32 15.79
C LYS A 126 -31.23 -1.82 15.49
N SER A 127 -30.11 -2.51 15.29
CA SER A 127 -30.13 -3.96 14.97
C SER A 127 -30.31 -4.88 16.17
N PHE A 128 -30.07 -4.38 17.39
CA PHE A 128 -30.21 -5.17 18.62
C PHE A 128 -31.36 -4.67 19.51
N ALA A 129 -32.11 -3.65 19.08
CA ALA A 129 -33.30 -3.17 19.75
C ALA A 129 -34.52 -4.04 19.38
N LYS A 130 -35.34 -4.39 20.38
CA LYS A 130 -36.55 -5.21 20.18
C LYS A 130 -37.62 -4.53 19.31
N SER A 131 -37.55 -3.21 19.14
CA SER A 131 -38.49 -2.38 18.37
C SER A 131 -37.87 -1.81 17.09
N LYS A 132 -37.02 -2.58 16.40
CA LYS A 132 -36.30 -2.15 15.18
C LYS A 132 -37.18 -1.55 14.07
N PHE A 133 -38.49 -1.86 14.06
CA PHE A 133 -39.44 -1.43 13.03
C PHE A 133 -40.43 -0.34 13.49
N SER A 134 -40.29 0.22 14.69
CA SER A 134 -41.16 1.32 15.15
C SER A 134 -40.71 2.65 14.54
N LYS A 135 -41.63 3.35 13.85
CA LYS A 135 -41.38 4.62 13.15
C LYS A 135 -41.01 5.81 14.06
N GLU A 136 -41.18 5.67 15.37
CA GLU A 136 -40.84 6.70 16.37
C GLU A 136 -39.33 6.84 16.61
N ASN A 137 -38.50 5.94 16.05
CA ASN A 137 -37.05 5.91 16.19
C ASN A 137 -36.30 6.30 14.89
N GLU A 138 -36.91 7.10 14.02
CA GLU A 138 -36.23 7.65 12.83
C GLU A 138 -35.16 8.68 13.18
#